data_AF-A0A3D0X458-F1
#
_entry.id   AF-A0A3D0X458-F1
#
_cell.length_a   1.000
_cell.length_b   1.000
_cell.length_c   1.000
_cell.angle_alpha   90.00
_cell.angle_beta   90.00
_cell.angle_gamma   90.00
#
_symmetry.space_group_name_H-M   'P 1'
#
loop_
_entity.id
_entity.type
_entity.pdbx_description
1 polymer ?
#
loop_
_entity_poly.entity_id
_entity_poly.type
_entity_poly.pdbx_seq_one_letter_code
_entity_poly.pdbx_strand_id
1 'polypeptide(L)'
;MKRLLLAYNPVSGSALFKSRLDYIIDEFQKRDVLLSFYRTQKGNNEELIDFVRESGAEGVIAAGGDGTLHCVINLVMKAGLDIPVGMIGSGTSNDFATYLHINEDLESYFDRIAEGNTRRV
;
A
#
# COMPACT_ATOMS: atom_id res chain seq x y z
N MET A 1 -0.14 17.47 -5.63
CA MET A 1 -0.22 16.47 -4.55
C MET A 1 -1.11 15.30 -4.92
N LYS A 2 -0.48 14.15 -5.14
CA LYS A 2 -1.10 12.86 -5.45
C LYS A 2 -1.79 12.29 -4.20
N ARG A 3 -2.88 11.53 -4.33
CA ARG A 3 -3.58 10.92 -3.19
C ARG A 3 -3.62 9.40 -3.31
N LEU A 4 -2.96 8.70 -2.40
CA LEU A 4 -2.97 7.24 -2.37
C LEU A 4 -3.57 6.73 -1.06
N LEU A 5 -4.25 5.60 -1.13
CA LEU A 5 -4.73 4.89 0.06
C LEU A 5 -3.81 3.71 0.36
N LEU A 6 -3.18 3.70 1.54
CA LEU A 6 -2.38 2.59 2.04
C LEU A 6 -3.25 1.65 2.88
N ALA A 7 -3.62 0.51 2.28
CA ALA A 7 -4.33 -0.57 2.94
C ALA A 7 -3.33 -1.56 3.55
N TYR A 8 -3.13 -1.52 4.86
CA TYR A 8 -2.08 -2.29 5.52
C TYR A 8 -2.59 -3.39 6.44
N ASN A 9 -1.89 -4.53 6.46
CA ASN A 9 -2.15 -5.65 7.36
C ASN A 9 -1.23 -5.58 8.58
N PRO A 10 -1.76 -5.28 9.78
CA PRO A 10 -0.95 -5.07 10.99
C PRO A 10 -0.29 -6.34 11.53
N VAL A 11 -0.69 -7.52 11.05
CA VAL A 11 -0.19 -8.84 11.50
C VAL A 11 0.55 -9.62 10.41
N SER A 12 0.82 -9.00 9.25
CA SER A 12 1.57 -9.66 8.18
C SER A 12 3.07 -9.74 8.50
N GLY A 13 3.70 -10.85 8.10
CA GLY A 13 5.12 -11.16 8.34
C GLY A 13 5.54 -10.99 9.80
N SER A 14 6.62 -10.24 10.02
CA SER A 14 7.16 -9.92 11.35
C SER A 14 6.30 -8.92 12.15
N ALA A 15 5.19 -8.44 11.59
CA ALA A 15 4.34 -7.39 12.15
C ALA A 15 5.09 -6.06 12.42
N LEU A 16 6.28 -5.88 11.83
CA LEU A 16 7.09 -4.67 11.93
C LEU A 16 6.58 -3.53 11.04
N PHE A 17 5.69 -3.81 10.07
CA PHE A 17 5.19 -2.77 9.16
C PHE A 17 4.60 -1.56 9.92
N LYS A 18 3.82 -1.81 10.98
CA LYS A 18 3.21 -0.75 11.79
C LYS A 18 4.22 0.17 12.48
N SER A 19 5.39 -0.35 12.87
CA SER A 19 6.44 0.47 13.51
C SER A 19 7.23 1.30 12.50
N ARG A 20 6.97 1.12 11.20
CA ARG A 20 7.64 1.83 10.11
C ARG A 20 6.72 2.76 9.33
N LEU A 21 5.48 2.90 9.77
CA LEU A 21 4.51 3.81 9.16
C LEU A 21 5.04 5.25 9.10
N ASP A 22 5.74 5.70 10.15
CA ASP A 22 6.31 7.05 10.21
C ASP A 22 7.32 7.30 9.07
N TYR A 23 8.27 6.38 8.88
CA TYR A 23 9.22 6.44 7.75
C TYR A 23 8.49 6.41 6.41
N ILE A 24 7.49 5.54 6.23
CA ILE A 24 6.72 5.47 4.98
C ILE A 24 5.99 6.79 4.73
N ILE A 25 5.40 7.40 5.76
CA ILE A 25 4.75 8.71 5.67
C ILE A 25 5.75 9.76 5.18
N ASP A 26 6.93 9.83 5.81
CA ASP A 26 7.99 10.77 5.44
C ASP A 26 8.43 10.58 3.98
N GLU A 27 8.66 9.34 3.54
CA GLU A 27 9.08 9.05 2.16
C GLU A 27 8.05 9.46 1.10
N PHE A 28 6.75 9.26 1.36
CA PHE A 28 5.71 9.70 0.44
C PHE A 28 5.50 11.22 0.48
N GLN A 29 5.63 11.86 1.64
CA GLN A 29 5.51 13.32 1.76
C GLN A 29 6.64 14.06 1.05
N LYS A 30 7.88 13.56 1.11
CA LYS A 30 9.01 14.08 0.31
C LYS A 30 8.74 14.11 -1.20
N ARG A 31 7.79 13.29 -1.66
CA ARG A 31 7.43 13.10 -3.07
C ARG A 31 6.08 13.74 -3.45
N ASP A 32 5.55 14.66 -2.64
CA ASP A 32 4.24 15.32 -2.83
C ASP A 32 3.07 14.32 -2.95
N VAL A 33 3.12 13.23 -2.17
CA VAL A 33 2.05 12.23 -2.07
C VAL A 33 1.41 12.27 -0.69
N LEU A 34 0.09 12.44 -0.67
CA LEU A 34 -0.72 12.34 0.53
C LEU A 34 -1.24 10.91 0.69
N LEU A 35 -0.94 10.31 1.85
CA LEU A 35 -1.45 9.00 2.22
C LEU A 35 -2.71 9.09 3.08
N SER A 36 -3.74 8.35 2.69
CA SER A 36 -4.83 7.92 3.57
C SER A 36 -4.57 6.49 4.03
N PHE A 37 -4.95 6.15 5.26
CA PHE A 37 -4.63 4.84 5.83
C PHE A 37 -5.90 4.02 6.06
N TYR A 38 -5.87 2.76 5.63
CA TYR A 38 -6.89 1.78 5.98
C TYR A 38 -6.21 0.58 6.63
N ARG A 39 -6.51 0.35 7.92
CA ARG A 39 -6.00 -0.82 8.64
C ARG A 39 -6.91 -2.01 8.36
N THR A 40 -6.40 -2.98 7.60
CA THR A 40 -7.15 -4.20 7.29
C THR A 40 -7.37 -5.07 8.53
N GLN A 41 -8.46 -5.82 8.52
CA GLN A 41 -8.86 -6.76 9.55
C GLN A 41 -8.86 -8.20 9.02
N LYS A 42 -8.80 -9.17 9.93
CA LYS A 42 -9.02 -10.57 9.55
C LYS A 42 -10.50 -10.74 9.17
N GLY A 43 -10.75 -11.20 7.94
CA GLY A 43 -12.10 -11.40 7.43
C GLY A 43 -12.56 -10.24 6.55
N ASN A 44 -13.63 -9.56 6.93
CA ASN A 44 -14.29 -8.56 6.09
C ASN A 44 -13.51 -7.22 6.09
N ASN A 45 -13.31 -6.66 4.89
CA ASN A 45 -12.69 -5.37 4.63
C ASN A 45 -13.49 -4.55 3.59
N GLU A 46 -14.79 -4.82 3.43
CA GLU A 46 -15.62 -4.16 2.41
C GLU A 46 -15.66 -2.63 2.54
N GLU A 47 -15.57 -2.11 3.77
CA GLU A 47 -15.48 -0.67 4.06
C GLU A 47 -14.27 0.02 3.40
N LEU A 48 -13.22 -0.72 3.02
CA LEU A 48 -12.07 -0.18 2.30
C LEU A 48 -12.50 0.64 1.08
N ILE A 49 -13.54 0.19 0.37
CA ILE A 49 -14.02 0.85 -0.84
C ILE A 49 -14.64 2.22 -0.54
N ASP A 50 -15.34 2.35 0.58
CA ASP A 50 -15.90 3.63 0.99
C ASP A 50 -14.78 4.61 1.36
N PHE A 51 -13.76 4.13 2.08
CA PHE A 51 -12.55 4.92 2.35
C PHE A 51 -11.81 5.36 1.08
N VAL A 52 -11.70 4.50 0.07
CA VAL A 52 -11.09 4.85 -1.23
C VAL A 52 -11.86 5.99 -1.89
N ARG A 53 -13.20 5.92 -1.89
CA ARG A 53 -14.06 6.94 -2.50
C ARG A 53 -14.02 8.26 -1.74
N GLU A 54 -14.13 8.21 -0.42
CA GLU A 54 -14.16 9.40 0.45
C GLU A 54 -12.80 10.12 0.50
N SER A 55 -11.69 9.38 0.47
CA SER A 55 -10.35 9.98 0.46
C SER A 55 -9.97 10.65 -0.85
N GLY A 56 -10.72 10.38 -1.93
CA GLY A 56 -10.36 10.79 -3.28
C GLY A 56 -9.05 10.17 -3.75
N ALA A 57 -8.74 8.95 -3.28
CA ALA A 57 -7.52 8.27 -3.65
C ALA A 57 -7.55 7.85 -5.12
N GLU A 58 -6.49 8.18 -5.85
CA GLU A 58 -6.32 7.81 -7.26
C GLU A 58 -5.63 6.45 -7.43
N GLY A 59 -5.28 5.79 -6.32
CA GLY A 59 -4.67 4.46 -6.30
C GLY A 59 -4.63 3.87 -4.89
N VAL A 60 -4.50 2.55 -4.82
CA VAL A 60 -4.41 1.81 -3.55
C VAL A 60 -3.08 1.08 -3.45
N ILE A 61 -2.42 1.16 -2.30
CA ILE A 61 -1.22 0.39 -1.98
C ILE A 61 -1.60 -0.67 -0.95
N ALA A 62 -1.48 -1.94 -1.31
CA ALA A 62 -1.64 -3.05 -0.39
C ALA A 62 -0.32 -3.33 0.35
N ALA A 63 -0.29 -3.11 1.67
CA ALA A 63 0.87 -3.38 2.51
C ALA A 63 0.67 -4.68 3.30
N GLY A 64 1.33 -5.75 2.89
CA GLY A 64 1.05 -7.10 3.37
C GLY A 64 1.77 -8.18 2.58
N GLY A 65 1.38 -9.45 2.80
CA GLY A 65 1.69 -10.54 1.88
C GLY A 65 0.63 -10.68 0.77
N ASP A 66 0.73 -11.77 0.00
CA ASP A 66 -0.15 -12.03 -1.14
C ASP A 66 -1.64 -12.06 -0.77
N GLY A 67 -1.99 -12.55 0.42
CA GLY A 67 -3.38 -12.55 0.90
C GLY A 67 -3.95 -11.13 1.06
N THR A 68 -3.13 -10.16 1.46
CA THR A 68 -3.53 -8.76 1.56
C THR A 68 -3.71 -8.15 0.17
N LEU A 69 -2.76 -8.40 -0.74
CA LEU A 69 -2.89 -7.95 -2.13
C LEU A 69 -4.15 -8.53 -2.79
N HIS A 70 -4.37 -9.83 -2.66
CA HIS A 70 -5.53 -10.53 -3.22
C HIS A 70 -6.85 -9.96 -2.68
N CYS A 71 -6.92 -9.68 -1.37
CA CYS A 71 -8.09 -9.06 -0.76
C CYS A 71 -8.38 -7.68 -1.36
N VAL A 72 -7.36 -6.81 -1.45
CA VAL A 72 -7.50 -5.46 -2.01
C VAL A 72 -7.93 -5.50 -3.48
N ILE A 73 -7.26 -6.32 -4.31
CA ILE A 73 -7.61 -6.45 -5.73
C ILE A 73 -9.07 -6.89 -5.90
N ASN A 74 -9.50 -7.93 -5.18
CA ASN A 74 -10.88 -8.41 -5.28
C ASN A 74 -11.91 -7.35 -4.89
N LEU A 75 -11.63 -6.56 -3.85
CA LEU A 75 -12.54 -5.48 -3.42
C LEU A 75 -12.63 -4.39 -4.49
N VAL A 76 -11.49 -3.94 -5.02
CA VAL A 76 -11.41 -2.93 -6.09
C VAL A 76 -12.16 -3.40 -7.34
N MET A 77 -11.94 -4.65 -7.75
CA MET A 77 -12.62 -5.26 -8.91
C MET A 77 -14.12 -5.42 -8.67
N LYS A 78 -14.53 -5.96 -7.50
CA LYS A 78 -15.96 -6.13 -7.14
C LYS A 78 -16.71 -4.79 -7.12
N ALA A 79 -16.02 -3.72 -6.72
CA ALA A 79 -16.57 -2.37 -6.69
C ALA A 79 -16.57 -1.65 -8.05
N GLY A 80 -15.97 -2.25 -9.09
CA GLY A 80 -15.88 -1.66 -10.44
C GLY A 80 -14.99 -0.42 -10.51
N LEU A 81 -13.99 -0.30 -9.63
CA LEU A 81 -13.06 0.83 -9.63
C LEU A 81 -11.94 0.60 -10.65
N ASP A 82 -11.70 1.56 -11.55
CA ASP A 82 -10.56 1.56 -12.48
C ASP A 82 -9.41 2.39 -11.91
N ILE A 83 -8.80 1.90 -10.84
CA ILE A 83 -7.64 2.53 -10.17
C ILE A 83 -6.47 1.55 -10.07
N PRO A 84 -5.22 2.02 -10.16
CA PRO A 84 -4.05 1.19 -9.96
C PRO A 84 -3.96 0.64 -8.53
N VAL A 85 -3.53 -0.62 -8.42
CA VAL A 85 -3.22 -1.28 -7.15
C VAL A 85 -1.73 -1.61 -7.11
N GLY A 86 -1.00 -1.02 -6.17
CA GLY A 86 0.40 -1.32 -5.86
C GLY A 86 0.52 -2.22 -4.63
N MET A 87 1.71 -2.77 -4.38
CA MET A 87 1.95 -3.66 -3.24
C MET A 87 3.28 -3.38 -2.55
N ILE A 88 3.22 -3.02 -1.27
CA ILE A 88 4.37 -3.05 -0.37
C ILE A 88 4.40 -4.41 0.35
N GLY A 89 5.31 -5.29 -0.08
CA GLY A 89 5.46 -6.62 0.52
C GLY A 89 5.96 -6.54 1.96
N SER A 90 5.32 -7.22 2.91
CA SER A 90 5.75 -7.29 4.32
C SER A 90 5.89 -8.72 4.86
N GLY A 91 6.23 -9.69 4.00
CA GLY A 91 6.30 -11.12 4.34
C GLY A 91 7.71 -11.70 4.50
N THR A 92 7.80 -12.94 4.96
CA THR A 92 9.04 -13.68 5.29
C THR A 92 10.01 -13.88 4.11
N SER A 93 9.55 -13.80 2.86
CA SER A 93 10.38 -13.87 1.64
C SER A 93 10.62 -12.50 0.98
N ASN A 94 9.87 -11.48 1.39
CA ASN A 94 9.91 -10.10 0.89
C ASN A 94 9.93 -9.17 2.10
N ASP A 95 10.94 -9.35 2.93
CA ASP A 95 10.97 -8.71 4.23
C ASP A 95 11.28 -7.22 3.98
N PHE A 96 10.22 -6.39 3.95
CA PHE A 96 10.34 -4.93 3.88
C PHE A 96 11.35 -4.42 4.92
N ALA A 97 11.40 -5.09 6.09
CA ALA A 97 12.39 -4.84 7.12
C ALA A 97 13.83 -5.08 6.62
N THR A 98 14.09 -6.17 5.90
CA THR A 98 15.38 -6.47 5.27
C THR A 98 15.69 -5.49 4.13
N TYR A 99 14.71 -5.14 3.28
CA TYR A 99 14.85 -4.11 2.25
C TYR A 99 15.16 -2.72 2.83
N LEU A 100 14.56 -2.35 3.96
CA LEU A 100 14.83 -1.08 4.65
C LEU A 100 16.22 -0.99 5.26
N HIS A 101 16.89 -2.13 5.45
CA HIS A 101 18.27 -2.19 5.91
C HIS A 101 19.27 -2.38 4.75
N ILE A 102 18.78 -2.54 3.51
CA ILE A 102 19.55 -2.91 2.32
C ILE A 102 19.09 -2.09 1.10
N ASN A 103 19.82 -1.02 0.77
CA ASN A 103 19.96 -0.40 -0.57
C ASN A 103 18.97 0.64 -1.13
N GLU A 104 19.54 1.44 -2.05
CA GLU A 104 18.98 2.44 -2.98
C GLU A 104 17.68 2.01 -3.70
N ASP A 105 17.42 0.70 -3.78
CA ASP A 105 16.24 0.13 -4.44
C ASP A 105 14.92 0.58 -3.81
N LEU A 106 14.92 0.90 -2.50
CA LEU A 106 13.70 1.31 -1.81
C LEU A 106 13.29 2.75 -2.12
N GLU A 107 14.25 3.66 -2.20
CA GLU A 107 14.00 5.05 -2.63
C GLU A 107 13.43 5.05 -4.05
N SER A 108 14.07 4.30 -4.96
CA SER A 108 13.57 4.14 -6.33
C SER A 108 12.18 3.50 -6.38
N TYR A 109 11.88 2.60 -5.43
CA TYR A 109 10.56 2.00 -5.32
C TYR A 109 9.48 3.04 -4.93
N PHE A 110 9.76 3.90 -3.94
CA PHE A 110 8.86 5.01 -3.60
C PHE A 110 8.72 6.01 -4.75
N ASP A 111 9.82 6.33 -5.45
CA ASP A 111 9.81 7.20 -6.63
C ASP A 111 8.85 6.66 -7.69
N ARG A 112 8.94 5.38 -8.03
CA ARG A 112 8.07 4.75 -9.04
C ARG A 112 6.59 4.81 -8.68
N ILE A 113 6.25 4.61 -7.40
CA ILE A 113 4.86 4.72 -6.92
C ILE A 113 4.39 6.18 -7.02
N ALA A 114 5.22 7.12 -6.59
CA ALA A 114 4.91 8.54 -6.64
C ALA A 114 4.70 9.02 -8.09
N GLU A 115 5.59 8.65 -9.00
CA GLU A 115 5.50 8.94 -10.44
C GLU A 115 4.26 8.30 -11.09
N GLY A 116 3.70 7.24 -10.52
CA GLY A 116 2.52 6.57 -11.06
C GLY A 116 2.81 5.68 -12.26
N ASN A 117 4.03 5.13 -12.31
CA ASN A 117 4.42 4.15 -13.30
C ASN A 117 3.56 2.89 -13.14
N THR A 118 2.55 2.76 -14.00
CA THR A 118 1.54 1.69 -13.93
C THR A 118 1.49 0.91 -15.24
N ARG A 119 1.13 -0.37 -15.15
CA ARG A 119 0.94 -1.26 -16.31
C ARG A 119 -0.36 -2.03 -16.12
N ARG A 120 -1.19 -2.07 -17.16
CA ARG A 120 -2.39 -2.92 -17.19
C ARG A 120 -1.97 -4.39 -17.40
N VAL A 121 -2.48 -5.27 -16.55
CA VAL A 121 -2.21 -6.72 -16.53
C VAL A 121 -3.48 -7.45 -16.91
#